data_AF-A0A9P8MUT8-F1
#
_entry.id   AF-A0A9P8MUT8-F1
#
_cell.length_a   1.000
_cell.length_b   1.000
_cell.length_c   1.000
_cell.angle_alpha   90.00
_cell.angle_beta   90.00
_cell.angle_gamma   90.00
#
_symmetry.space_group_name_H-M   'P 1'
#
loop_
_entity.id
_entity.type
_entity.pdbx_description
1 polymer ?
#
loop_
_entity_poly.entity_id
_entity_poly.type
_entity_poly.pdbx_seq_one_letter_code
_entity_poly.pdbx_strand_id
1 'polypeptide(L)' 'MSFRTLMAIAAEYDLELDQMDAVNAFVNCPLEEEEVVFMRMPPGFQKPGSISQTPSKSWGSRKSLKNPV' A
#
# COMPACT_ATOMS: atom_id res chain seq x y z
N MET A 1 4.27 -16.90 14.46
CA MET A 1 5.25 -15.86 14.86
C MET A 1 4.66 -14.51 14.54
N SER A 2 4.74 -13.54 15.45
CA SER A 2 4.09 -12.23 15.25
C SER A 2 5.05 -11.10 15.66
N PHE A 3 4.64 -9.86 15.42
CA PHE A 3 5.29 -8.63 15.90
C PHE A 3 5.77 -8.71 17.36
N ARG A 4 5.01 -9.40 18.23
CA ARG A 4 5.38 -9.60 19.64
C ARG A 4 6.71 -10.32 19.84
N THR A 5 7.05 -11.26 18.95
CA THR A 5 8.34 -11.97 19.01
C THR A 5 9.49 -11.02 18.69
N LEU A 6 9.31 -10.14 17.71
CA LEU A 6 10.28 -9.09 17.36
C LEU A 6 10.47 -8.09 18.51
N MET A 7 9.36 -7.64 19.12
CA MET A 7 9.42 -6.76 20.30
C MET A 7 10.09 -7.42 21.50
N ALA A 8 9.82 -8.70 21.74
CA ALA A 8 10.45 -9.45 22.83
C ALA A 8 11.98 -9.55 22.65
N ILE A 9 12.45 -9.75 21.42
CA ILE A 9 13.88 -9.76 21.10
C ILE A 9 14.48 -8.37 21.32
N ALA A 10 13.84 -7.30 20.82
CA ALA A 10 14.34 -5.94 21.01
C ALA A 10 14.45 -5.56 22.50
N ALA A 11 13.46 -5.98 23.31
CA ALA A 11 13.47 -5.76 24.76
C ALA A 11 14.55 -6.57 25.50
N GLU A 12 14.79 -7.83 25.11
CA GLU A 12 15.82 -8.69 25.74
C GLU A 12 17.24 -8.14 25.54
N TYR A 13 17.48 -7.51 24.39
CA TYR A 13 18.80 -7.00 24.01
C TYR A 13 18.94 -5.47 24.13
N ASP A 14 17.98 -4.79 24.76
CA ASP A 14 17.94 -3.33 24.95
C ASP A 14 18.20 -2.54 23.65
N LEU A 15 17.57 -2.99 22.56
CA LEU A 15 17.75 -2.38 21.24
C LEU A 15 16.86 -1.15 21.08
N GLU A 16 17.44 -0.08 20.53
CA GLU A 16 16.68 1.10 20.12
C GLU A 16 15.81 0.78 18.90
N LEU A 17 14.53 1.13 18.99
CA LEU A 17 13.54 0.93 17.93
C LEU A 17 13.06 2.29 17.42
N ASP A 18 13.25 2.53 16.13
CA ASP A 18 12.64 3.67 15.44
C ASP A 18 11.40 3.20 14.67
N GLN A 19 10.27 3.87 14.87
CA GLN A 19 9.02 3.57 14.19
C GLN A 19 8.84 4.50 12.99
N MET A 20 8.89 3.93 11.79
CA MET A 20 8.68 4.64 10.54
C MET A 20 7.30 4.34 9.94
N ASP A 21 6.60 5.39 9.51
CA ASP A 21 5.35 5.27 8.75
C ASP A 21 5.60 5.50 7.25
N ALA A 22 5.24 4.51 6.43
CA ALA A 22 5.45 4.55 5.00
C ALA A 22 4.25 5.19 4.29
N VAL A 23 4.24 6.53 4.27
CA VAL A 23 3.15 7.39 3.74
C VAL A 23 2.74 7.06 2.29
N ASN A 24 3.63 6.44 1.50
CA ASN A 24 3.39 6.11 0.09
C ASN A 24 3.65 4.65 -0.29
N ALA A 25 3.61 3.72 0.69
CA ALA A 25 3.91 2.30 0.44
C ALA A 25 3.05 1.68 -0.67
N PHE A 26 1.76 2.03 -0.74
CA PHE A 26 0.85 1.44 -1.71
C PHE A 26 1.01 1.99 -3.13
N VAL A 27 1.36 3.27 -3.25
CA VAL A 27 1.49 3.91 -4.57
C VAL A 27 2.80 3.49 -5.25
N ASN A 28 3.84 3.24 -4.45
CA ASN A 28 5.14 2.77 -4.93
C ASN A 28 5.21 1.24 -5.08
N CYS A 29 4.15 0.51 -4.75
CA CYS A 29 4.07 -0.92 -4.99
C CYS A 29 3.79 -1.17 -6.48
N PRO A 30 4.64 -1.93 -7.19
CA PRO A 30 4.38 -2.28 -8.57
C PRO A 30 3.07 -3.09 -8.64
N LEU A 31 2.18 -2.70 -9.55
CA LEU A 31 1.02 -3.52 -9.88
C LEU A 31 1.46 -4.65 -10.82
N GLU A 32 1.08 -5.88 -10.48
CA GLU A 32 1.13 -6.99 -11.44
C GLU A 32 0.13 -6.72 -12.58
N GLU A 33 0.39 -7.27 -13.78
CA GLU A 33 -0.44 -7.01 -14.97
C GLU A 33 -1.91 -7.41 -14.76
N GLU A 34 -2.16 -8.38 -13.88
CA GLU A 34 -3.50 -8.83 -13.49
C GLU A 34 -4.17 -7.93 -12.42
N GLU A 35 -3.44 -6.99 -11.82
CA GLU A 35 -3.90 -6.10 -10.75
C GLU A 35 -4.19 -4.65 -11.22
N VAL A 36 -4.55 -4.45 -12.50
CA VAL A 36 -4.94 -3.12 -13.02
C VAL A 36 -6.22 -2.62 -12.33
N VAL A 37 -6.13 -1.47 -11.67
CA VAL A 37 -7.28 -0.83 -11.01
C VAL A 37 -7.86 0.26 -11.90
N PHE A 38 -9.14 0.10 -12.25
CA PHE A 38 -9.92 1.13 -12.93
C PHE A 38 -10.63 2.01 -11.91
N MET A 39 -10.53 3.33 -12.06
CA MET A 39 -11.21 4.30 -11.20
C MET A 39 -12.18 5.17 -12.00
N ARG A 40 -13.31 5.53 -11.37
CA ARG A 40 -14.20 6.56 -11.91
C ARG A 40 -13.45 7.88 -11.91
N MET A 41 -13.42 8.55 -13.06
CA MET A 41 -12.80 9.86 -13.16
C MET A 41 -13.52 10.86 -12.24
N PRO A 42 -12.75 11.76 -11.58
CA PRO A 42 -13.34 12.78 -10.73
C PRO A 42 -14.32 13.66 -11.53
N PRO A 43 -15.34 14.23 -10.88
CA PRO A 43 -16.26 15.17 -11.51
C PRO A 43 -15.49 16.33 -12.16
N GLY A 44 -15.83 16.69 -13.40
CA GLY A 44 -15.14 17.76 -14.16
C GLY A 44 -13.99 17.28 -15.06
N PHE A 45 -13.54 16.03 -14.94
CA PHE A 45 -12.49 15.45 -15.80
C PHE A 45 -13.01 14.32 -16.71
N GLN A 46 -14.31 14.10 -16.75
CA GLN A 46 -14.91 12.99 -17.49
C GLN A 46 -14.91 13.28 -18.99
N LYS A 47 -14.17 12.48 -19.77
CA LYS A 47 -14.33 12.42 -21.24
C LYS A 47 -15.28 11.25 -21.60
N PRO A 48 -16.31 11.47 -22.45
CA PRO A 48 -17.24 10.41 -22.85
C PRO A 48 -16.48 9.22 -23.44
N GLY A 49 -16.79 8.01 -22.96
CA GLY A 49 -16.20 6.76 -23.44
C GLY A 49 -14.80 6.43 -22.90
N SER A 50 -14.28 7.18 -21.93
CA SER A 50 -12.97 6.89 -21.30
C SER A 50 -13.11 6.51 -19.83
N ILE A 51 -12.20 5.67 -19.34
CA ILE A 51 -12.04 5.33 -17.92
C ILE A 51 -10.57 5.55 -17.54
N SER A 52 -10.30 5.97 -16.30
CA SER A 52 -8.92 6.18 -15.86
C SER A 52 -8.34 4.87 -15.36
N GLN A 53 -7.20 4.49 -15.93
CA GLN A 53 -6.35 3.40 -15.44
C GLN A 53 -5.30 4.01 -14.53
N THR A 54 -5.19 3.51 -13.31
CA THR A 54 -4.16 3.97 -12.37
C THR A 54 -3.12 2.86 -12.22
N PRO A 55 -1.84 3.12 -12.56
CA PRO A 55 -0.78 2.12 -12.45
C PRO A 55 -0.30 1.91 -11.00
N SER A 56 -0.97 2.49 -10.00
CA SER A 56 -0.58 2.43 -8.60
C SER A 56 -1.70 1.89 -7.71
N LYS A 57 -1.33 1.16 -6.65
CA LYS A 57 -2.27 0.50 -5.75
C LYS A 57 -2.96 1.54 -4.86
N SER A 58 -4.28 1.50 -4.81
CA SER A 58 -5.07 2.46 -4.03
C SER A 58 -5.09 2.10 -2.54
N TRP A 59 -5.05 3.14 -1.70
CA TRP A 59 -5.20 3.04 -0.25
C TRP A 59 -6.57 2.45 0.12
N GLY A 60 -6.60 1.52 1.06
CA GLY A 60 -7.85 0.88 1.56
C GLY A 60 -8.32 -0.34 0.77
N SER A 61 -7.65 -0.71 -0.32
CA SER A 61 -7.93 -1.98 -1.01
C SER A 61 -7.49 -3.17 -0.16
N ARG A 62 -8.38 -4.14 0.12
CA ARG A 62 -8.02 -5.35 0.93
C ARG A 62 -6.79 -6.11 0.42
N LYS A 63 -6.48 -6.00 -0.87
CA LYS A 63 -5.29 -6.60 -1.49
C LYS A 63 -4.02 -5.76 -1.33
N SER A 64 -4.12 -4.47 -1.04
CA SER A 64 -2.95 -3.60 -0.80
C SER A 64 -2.27 -3.93 0.52
N LEU A 65 -3.04 -4.30 1.54
CA LEU A 65 -2.55 -4.70 2.86
C LEU A 65 -1.80 -6.04 2.88
N LYS A 66 -1.89 -6.86 1.82
CA LYS A 66 -1.26 -8.18 1.77
C LYS A 66 0.20 -8.13 1.28
N ASN A 67 0.53 -7.15 0.45
CA ASN A 67 1.89 -6.92 -0.08
C ASN A 67 2.29 -5.45 0.14
N PRO A 68 2.44 -4.97 1.39
CA PRO A 68 3.23 -3.77 1.62
C PRO A 68 4.70 -4.09 1.30
N VAL A 69 5.35 -3.20 0.55
CA VAL A 69 6.79 -3.29 0.20
C VAL A 69 7.63 -3.43 1.46
#